data_AF-A0A3D2P2B4-F1
#
_entry.id   AF-A0A3D2P2B4-F1
#
_cell.length_a   1.000
_cell.length_b   1.000
_cell.length_c   1.000
_cell.angle_alpha   90.00
_cell.angle_beta   90.00
_cell.angle_gamma   90.00
#
_symmetry.space_group_name_H-M   'P 1'
#
loop_
_entity.id
_entity.type
_entity.pdbx_description
1 polymer ?
#
loop_
_entity_poly.entity_id
_entity_poly.type
_entity_poly.pdbx_seq_one_letter_code
_entity_poly.pdbx_strand_id
1 'polypeptide(L)' 'ALKDIVAKSADVIEKVCIEAALKMTNNNRMAASELLGLSRQSLYVKLRKFGLLNREV' A
#
# COMPACT_ATOMS: atom_id res chain seq x y z
N ALA A 1 -22.76 -5.25 -8.59
CA ALA A 1 -22.75 -4.02 -9.42
C ALA A 1 -22.11 -2.85 -8.69
N LEU A 2 -22.78 -2.15 -7.76
CA LEU A 2 -22.18 -0.98 -7.08
C LEU A 2 -21.05 -1.36 -6.09
N LYS A 3 -21.27 -2.40 -5.28
CA LYS A 3 -20.28 -2.88 -4.30
C LYS A 3 -18.94 -3.25 -4.95
N ASP A 4 -18.97 -3.85 -6.14
CA ASP A 4 -17.77 -4.29 -6.86
C ASP A 4 -16.96 -3.10 -7.39
N ILE A 5 -17.65 -2.04 -7.84
CA ILE A 5 -17.02 -0.79 -8.29
C ILE A 5 -16.35 -0.10 -7.11
N VAL A 6 -17.05 0.01 -5.99
CA VAL A 6 -16.51 0.59 -4.76
C VAL A 6 -15.29 -0.20 -4.28
N ALA A 7 -15.37 -1.54 -4.24
CA ALA A 7 -14.25 -2.39 -3.86
C ALA A 7 -13.03 -2.20 -4.78
N LYS A 8 -13.23 -2.17 -6.11
CA LYS A 8 -12.14 -1.88 -7.07
C LYS A 8 -11.54 -0.50 -6.86
N SER A 9 -12.35 0.52 -6.63
CA SER A 9 -11.84 1.87 -6.39
C SER A 9 -11.03 1.97 -5.09
N ALA A 10 -11.46 1.26 -4.03
CA ALA A 10 -10.71 1.19 -2.77
C ALA A 10 -9.34 0.54 -2.96
N ASP A 11 -9.25 -0.53 -3.76
CA ASP A 11 -7.97 -1.18 -4.09
C ASP A 11 -7.02 -0.26 -4.86
N VAL A 12 -7.54 0.55 -5.80
CA VAL A 12 -6.75 1.54 -6.54
C VAL A 12 -6.22 2.62 -5.59
N ILE A 13 -7.09 3.20 -4.76
CA ILE A 13 -6.71 4.23 -3.79
C ILE A 13 -5.68 3.68 -2.82
N GLU A 14 -5.88 2.47 -2.29
CA GLU A 14 -4.97 1.84 -1.36
C GLU A 14 -3.58 1.62 -1.97
N LYS A 15 -3.52 1.14 -3.22
CA LYS A 15 -2.25 0.98 -3.94
C LYS A 15 -1.51 2.32 -4.09
N VAL A 16 -2.22 3.38 -4.50
CA VAL A 16 -1.63 4.73 -4.67
C VAL A 16 -1.09 5.26 -3.34
N CYS A 17 -1.85 5.13 -2.25
CA CYS A 17 -1.41 5.56 -0.92
C CYS A 17 -0.14 4.82 -0.47
N ILE A 18 -0.07 3.50 -0.71
CA ILE A 18 1.12 2.70 -0.36
C ILE A 18 2.33 3.13 -1.19
N GLU A 19 2.17 3.33 -2.50
CA GLU A 19 3.24 3.80 -3.38
C GLU A 19 3.76 5.18 -2.96
N ALA A 20 2.85 6.11 -2.64
CA ALA A 20 3.21 7.44 -2.16
C ALA A 20 3.97 7.36 -0.83
N ALA A 21 3.50 6.55 0.12
CA ALA A 21 4.18 6.37 1.41
C ALA A 21 5.60 5.80 1.23
N LEU A 22 5.76 4.75 0.41
CA LEU A 22 7.08 4.18 0.11
C LEU A 22 8.00 5.22 -0.53
N LYS A 23 7.50 6.04 -1.47
CA LYS A 23 8.28 7.10 -2.09
C LYS A 23 8.71 8.17 -1.07
N MET A 24 7.78 8.62 -0.23
CA MET A 24 8.04 9.64 0.79
C MET A 24 9.05 9.17 1.85
N THR A 25 9.09 7.86 2.13
CA THR A 25 10.01 7.27 3.10
C THR A 25 11.26 6.65 2.48
N ASN A 26 11.52 6.91 1.19
CA ASN A 26 12.65 6.35 0.45
C ASN A 26 12.76 4.81 0.59
N ASN A 27 11.64 4.14 0.36
CA ASN A 27 11.43 2.70 0.48
C ASN A 27 11.68 2.13 1.89
N ASN A 28 11.77 2.98 2.93
CA ASN A 28 11.78 2.52 4.32
C ASN A 28 10.38 2.00 4.70
N ARG A 29 10.22 0.68 4.66
CA ARG A 29 8.95 -0.02 4.90
C ARG A 29 8.44 0.13 6.34
N MET A 30 9.32 0.32 7.33
CA MET A 30 8.86 0.60 8.70
C MET A 30 8.23 1.99 8.77
N ALA A 31 8.94 3.01 8.29
CA ALA A 31 8.42 4.39 8.26
C ALA A 31 7.15 4.50 7.40
N ALA A 32 7.06 3.77 6.29
CA ALA A 32 5.85 3.75 5.46
C ALA A 32 4.66 3.13 6.21
N SER A 33 4.87 2.06 6.99
CA SER A 33 3.81 1.47 7.81
C SER A 33 3.32 2.42 8.90
N GLU A 34 4.24 3.15 9.54
CA GLU A 34 3.91 4.17 10.55
C GLU A 34 3.14 5.34 9.92
N LEU A 35 3.60 5.84 8.78
CA LEU A 35 2.93 6.92 8.04
C LEU A 35 1.50 6.56 7.62
N LEU A 36 1.26 5.30 7.26
CA LEU A 36 -0.06 4.79 6.89
C LEU A 36 -0.92 4.36 8.08
N GLY A 37 -0.39 4.40 9.31
CA GLY A 37 -1.09 3.90 10.50
C GLY A 37 -1.35 2.39 10.48
N LEU A 38 -0.51 1.63 9.76
CA LEU A 38 -0.64 0.19 9.60
C LEU A 38 0.36 -0.56 10.48
N SER A 39 0.01 -1.79 10.86
CA SER A 39 1.03 -2.72 11.34
C SER A 39 2.00 -3.08 10.22
N ARG A 40 3.25 -3.39 10.58
CA ARG A 40 4.26 -3.88 9.63
C ARG A 40 3.77 -5.11 8.85
N GLN A 41 3.13 -6.07 9.53
CA GLN A 41 2.58 -7.26 8.87
C GLN A 41 1.49 -6.91 7.85
N SER A 42 0.57 -6.01 8.21
CA SER A 42 -0.50 -5.54 7.32
C SER A 42 0.07 -4.89 6.08
N LEU A 43 1.12 -4.07 6.21
CA LEU A 43 1.82 -3.49 5.07
C LEU A 43 2.38 -4.59 4.15
N TYR A 44 3.11 -5.58 4.67
CA TYR A 44 3.69 -6.66 3.86
C TYR A 44 2.64 -7.50 3.10
N VAL A 45 1.47 -7.75 3.71
CA VAL A 45 0.36 -8.43 3.02
C VAL A 45 -0.13 -7.59 1.84
N LYS A 46 -0.30 -6.28 2.02
CA LYS A 46 -0.74 -5.37 0.96
C LYS A 46 0.31 -5.20 -0.13
N LEU A 47 1.59 -5.13 0.22
CA LEU A 47 2.69 -5.12 -0.75
C LEU A 47 2.67 -6.36 -1.64
N ARG A 48 2.39 -7.55 -1.08
CA ARG A 48 2.21 -8.77 -1.88
C ARG A 48 0.97 -8.69 -2.77
N LYS A 49 -0.18 -8.28 -2.21
CA LYS A 49 -1.45 -8.12 -2.94
C LYS A 49 -1.28 -7.23 -4.19
N PHE A 50 -0.54 -6.13 -4.06
CA PHE A 50 -0.38 -5.15 -5.14
C PHE A 50 0.90 -5.31 -5.97
N GLY A 51 1.70 -6.35 -5.74
CA GLY A 51 2.94 -6.60 -6.49
C GLY A 51 4.07 -5.60 -6.21
N LEU A 52 4.10 -5.00 -5.02
CA LEU A 52 5.04 -3.96 -4.62
C LEU A 52 6.21 -4.47 -3.75
N LEU A 53 6.24 -5.78 -3.43
CA LEU A 53 7.21 -6.34 -2.48
C LEU A 53 8.67 -6.11 -2.91
N ASN A 54 8.96 -6.31 -4.20
CA ASN A 54 10.30 -6.25 -4.78
C ASN A 54 10.51 -4.98 -5.62
N ARG A 55 9.68 -3.95 -5.41
CA ARG A 55 9.82 -2.72 -6.18
C ARG A 55 11.03 -1.95 -5.66
N GLU A 56 11.99 -1.72 -6.56
CA GLU A 56 12.99 -0.67 -6.39
C GLU A 56 12.26 0.65 -6.68
N VAL A 57 11.91 1.36 -5.62
CA VAL A 57 11.31 2.71 -5.68
C VAL A 57 12.40 3.71 -5.38
#